data_AF-A0A450U8H1-F1
#
_entry.id   AF-A0A450U8H1-F1
#
_cell.length_a   1.000
_cell.length_b   1.000
_cell.length_c   1.000
_cell.angle_alpha   90.00
_cell.angle_beta   90.00
_cell.angle_gamma   90.00
#
_symmetry.space_group_name_H-M   'P 1'
#
loop_
_entity.id
_entity.type
_entity.pdbx_description
1 polymer ?
#
loop_
_entity_poly.entity_id
_entity_poly.type
_entity_poly.pdbx_seq_one_letter_code
_entity_poly.pdbx_strand_id
1 'polypeptide(L)'
;MKDPFSVLDLDETATKKQIMAQVAQALRNGRHDAKTIAAAQKILFNPSTRIQAEFRYCVDFGPYAVDVPEAPEENCPIGRLLL
;
A
#
# COMPACT_ATOMS: atom_id res chain seq x y z
N MET A 1 7.58 -4.29 1.38
CA MET A 1 7.04 -4.92 0.15
C MET A 1 6.67 -3.77 -0.78
N LYS A 2 7.00 -3.82 -2.08
CA LYS A 2 6.59 -2.78 -3.03
C LYS A 2 5.10 -2.96 -3.37
N ASP A 3 4.45 -1.86 -3.72
CA ASP A 3 3.07 -1.87 -4.22
C ASP A 3 3.00 -2.68 -5.55
N PRO A 4 2.25 -3.79 -5.59
CA PRO A 4 2.13 -4.61 -6.79
C PRO A 4 1.43 -3.89 -7.96
N PHE A 5 0.56 -2.90 -7.69
CA PHE A 5 -0.14 -2.12 -8.71
C PHE A 5 0.84 -1.18 -9.41
N SER A 6 1.62 -0.42 -8.64
CA SER A 6 2.71 0.42 -9.17
C SER A 6 3.79 -0.37 -9.91
N VAL A 7 4.15 -1.58 -9.45
CA VAL A 7 5.17 -2.42 -10.11
C VAL A 7 4.73 -2.84 -11.52
N LEU A 8 3.43 -3.03 -11.74
CA LEU A 8 2.89 -3.46 -13.03
C LEU A 8 2.19 -2.34 -13.81
N ASP A 9 2.21 -1.10 -13.30
CA ASP A 9 1.56 0.06 -13.93
C ASP A 9 0.07 -0.22 -14.19
N LEU A 10 -0.63 -0.61 -13.12
CA LEU A 10 -2.05 -1.02 -13.13
C LEU A 10 -2.83 -0.30 -12.04
N ASP A 11 -4.12 -0.13 -12.27
CA ASP A 11 -5.11 0.26 -11.26
C ASP A 11 -5.83 -0.96 -10.64
N GLU A 12 -6.63 -0.72 -9.61
CA GLU A 12 -7.39 -1.72 -8.86
C GLU A 12 -8.44 -2.45 -9.70
N THR A 13 -8.90 -1.88 -10.82
CA THR A 13 -9.91 -2.47 -11.71
C THR A 13 -9.30 -3.46 -12.70
N ALA A 14 -7.97 -3.60 -12.73
CA ALA A 14 -7.25 -4.42 -13.70
C ALA A 14 -7.71 -5.89 -13.72
N THR A 15 -8.10 -6.38 -14.90
CA THR A 15 -8.46 -7.78 -15.13
C THR A 15 -7.22 -8.69 -15.15
N LYS A 16 -7.42 -10.00 -14.96
CA LYS A 16 -6.33 -11.00 -15.08
C LYS A 16 -5.60 -10.93 -16.43
N LYS A 17 -6.31 -10.61 -17.52
CA LYS A 17 -5.73 -10.45 -18.86
C LYS A 17 -4.80 -9.23 -18.91
N GLN A 18 -5.22 -8.09 -18.35
CA GLN A 18 -4.39 -6.89 -18.25
C GLN A 18 -3.15 -7.13 -17.37
N ILE A 19 -3.32 -7.83 -16.26
CA ILE A 19 -2.18 -8.20 -15.39
C ILE A 19 -1.13 -9.00 -16.18
N MET A 20 -1.53 -10.01 -16.96
CA MET A 20 -0.56 -10.78 -17.76
C MET A 20 0.11 -9.95 -18.85
N ALA A 21 -0.66 -9.08 -19.51
CA ALA A 21 -0.10 -8.19 -20.53
C ALA A 21 0.98 -7.28 -19.92
N GLN A 22 0.71 -6.71 -18.74
CA GLN A 22 1.67 -5.84 -18.06
C GLN A 22 2.87 -6.59 -17.48
N VAL A 23 2.69 -7.82 -17.00
CA VAL A 23 3.83 -8.68 -16.60
C VAL A 23 4.79 -8.87 -17.77
N ALA A 24 4.26 -9.20 -18.96
CA ALA A 24 5.09 -9.39 -20.15
C ALA A 24 5.79 -8.08 -20.57
N GLN A 25 5.10 -6.95 -20.47
CA GLN A 25 5.67 -5.63 -20.77
C GLN A 25 6.75 -5.23 -19.76
N ALA A 26 6.52 -5.45 -18.46
CA ALA A 26 7.48 -5.16 -17.40
C ALA A 26 8.76 -5.97 -17.56
N LEU A 27 8.65 -7.27 -17.90
CA LEU A 27 9.80 -8.14 -18.16
C LEU A 27 10.61 -7.66 -19.36
N ARG A 28 9.95 -7.24 -20.46
CA ARG A 28 10.64 -6.70 -21.64
C ARG A 28 11.35 -5.38 -21.36
N ASN A 29 10.73 -4.50 -20.58
CA ASN A 29 11.23 -3.17 -20.32
C ASN A 29 12.38 -3.16 -19.29
N GLY A 30 12.56 -4.25 -18.52
CA GLY A 30 13.66 -4.38 -17.56
C GLY A 30 13.64 -3.38 -16.38
N ARG A 31 12.53 -2.64 -16.19
CA ARG A 31 12.40 -1.61 -15.14
C ARG A 31 12.39 -2.17 -13.72
N HIS A 32 12.00 -3.43 -13.58
CA HIS A 32 12.01 -4.17 -12.32
C HIS A 32 12.66 -5.53 -12.55
N ASP A 33 13.32 -6.07 -11.52
CA ASP A 33 13.86 -7.42 -11.58
C ASP A 33 12.72 -8.45 -11.69
N ALA A 34 13.01 -9.59 -12.33
CA ALA A 34 12.01 -10.62 -12.58
C ALA A 34 11.37 -11.18 -11.29
N LYS A 35 12.10 -11.18 -10.17
CA LYS A 35 11.58 -11.65 -8.88
C LYS A 35 10.53 -10.67 -8.33
N THR A 36 10.77 -9.37 -8.45
CA THR A 36 9.80 -8.33 -8.09
C THR A 36 8.54 -8.41 -8.94
N ILE A 37 8.69 -8.61 -10.27
CA ILE A 37 7.55 -8.76 -11.19
C ILE A 37 6.73 -10.02 -10.85
N ALA A 38 7.40 -11.16 -10.64
CA ALA A 38 6.73 -12.41 -10.28
C ALA A 38 6.01 -12.32 -8.93
N ALA A 39 6.58 -11.59 -7.96
CA ALA A 39 5.93 -11.34 -6.68
C ALA A 39 4.66 -10.49 -6.84
N ALA A 40 4.71 -9.42 -7.64
CA ALA A 40 3.54 -8.59 -7.93
C ALA A 40 2.44 -9.39 -8.65
N GLN A 41 2.81 -10.15 -9.69
CA GLN A 41 1.89 -11.06 -10.37
C GLN A 41 1.21 -12.01 -9.38
N LYS A 42 1.99 -12.69 -8.52
CA LYS A 42 1.46 -13.66 -7.55
C LYS A 42 0.42 -13.02 -6.62
N ILE A 43 0.67 -11.79 -6.16
CA ILE A 43 -0.26 -11.06 -5.27
C ILE A 43 -1.55 -10.73 -6.01
N LEU A 44 -1.47 -10.18 -7.22
CA LEU A 44 -2.65 -9.74 -7.99
C LEU A 44 -3.45 -10.90 -8.59
N PHE A 45 -2.85 -12.08 -8.78
CA PHE A 45 -3.53 -13.26 -9.31
C PHE A 45 -4.36 -14.02 -8.27
N ASN A 46 -3.96 -13.98 -7.00
CA ASN A 46 -4.69 -14.62 -5.92
C ASN A 46 -5.74 -13.64 -5.35
N PRO A 47 -7.03 -13.99 -5.36
CA PRO A 47 -8.10 -13.08 -4.92
C PRO A 47 -7.93 -12.56 -3.49
N SER A 48 -7.54 -13.43 -2.56
CA SER A 48 -7.41 -13.06 -1.15
C SER A 48 -6.27 -12.07 -0.92
N THR A 49 -5.12 -12.29 -1.58
CA THR A 49 -3.98 -11.36 -1.47
C THR A 49 -4.20 -10.09 -2.27
N ARG A 50 -4.98 -10.16 -3.35
CA ARG A 50 -5.36 -8.99 -4.14
C ARG A 50 -6.24 -8.05 -3.32
N ILE A 51 -7.29 -8.55 -2.66
CA ILE A 51 -8.16 -7.74 -1.80
C ILE A 51 -7.34 -7.03 -0.71
N GLN A 52 -6.38 -7.74 -0.09
CA GLN A 52 -5.49 -7.12 0.90
C GLN A 52 -4.60 -6.03 0.29
N ALA A 53 -4.13 -6.23 -0.94
CA ALA A 53 -3.34 -5.23 -1.64
C ALA A 53 -4.18 -4.00 -2.04
N GLU A 54 -5.40 -4.20 -2.55
CA GLU A 54 -6.35 -3.12 -2.88
C GLU A 54 -6.63 -2.27 -1.64
N PHE A 55 -6.97 -2.91 -0.52
CA PHE A 55 -7.19 -2.20 0.75
C PHE A 55 -5.96 -1.40 1.19
N ARG A 56 -4.77 -1.99 1.04
CA ARG A 56 -3.52 -1.39 1.52
C ARG A 56 -3.01 -0.24 0.67
N TYR A 57 -3.16 -0.33 -0.64
CA TYR A 57 -2.47 0.56 -1.59
C TYR A 57 -3.42 1.45 -2.41
N CYS A 58 -4.71 1.12 -2.51
CA CYS A 58 -5.66 1.84 -3.36
C CYS A 58 -6.69 2.66 -2.55
N VAL A 59 -6.79 2.45 -1.23
CA VAL A 59 -7.75 3.19 -0.38
C VAL A 59 -7.19 4.56 -0.02
N ASP A 60 -7.94 5.61 -0.35
CA ASP A 60 -7.65 6.97 0.10
C ASP A 60 -8.27 7.23 1.49
N PHE A 61 -7.40 7.44 2.48
CA PHE A 61 -7.81 7.81 3.84
C PHE A 61 -7.81 9.32 4.07
N GLY A 62 -7.38 10.13 3.10
CA GLY A 62 -7.36 11.59 3.17
C GLY A 62 -8.67 12.22 3.64
N PRO A 63 -9.85 11.78 3.16
CA PRO A 63 -11.14 12.32 3.61
C PRO A 63 -11.46 12.10 5.10
N TYR A 64 -10.75 11.19 5.78
CA TYR A 64 -10.94 10.86 7.20
C TYR A 64 -9.79 11.34 8.08
N ALA A 65 -8.79 12.00 7.51
CA ALA A 65 -7.70 12.56 8.28
C ALA A 65 -8.25 13.67 9.18
N VAL A 66 -8.13 13.46 10.49
CA VAL A 66 -8.39 14.50 11.49
C VAL A 66 -7.10 15.25 11.77
N ASP A 67 -7.21 16.52 12.15
CA ASP A 67 -6.07 17.29 12.60
C ASP A 67 -5.38 16.57 13.77
N VAL A 68 -4.05 16.63 13.79
CA VAL A 68 -3.28 16.09 14.90
C VAL A 68 -3.77 16.77 16.18
N PRO A 69 -4.24 16.02 17.19
CA PRO A 69 -4.70 16.63 18.42
C PRO A 69 -3.56 17.47 19.01
N GLU A 70 -3.89 18.69 19.45
CA GLU A 70 -2.93 19.56 20.13
C GLU A 70 -2.25 18.77 21.25
N ALA A 71 -0.92 18.85 21.30
CA ALA A 71 -0.16 18.16 22.32
C ALA A 71 -0.76 18.51 23.69
N PRO A 72 -1.01 17.53 24.58
CA PRO A 72 -1.53 17.83 25.90
C PRO A 72 -0.59 18.84 26.54
N GLU A 73 -1.11 20.01 26.91
CA GLU A 73 -0.35 20.98 27.68
C GLU A 73 0.24 20.24 28.89
N GLU A 74 1.56 20.29 29.06
CA GLU A 74 2.27 19.74 30.21
C GLU A 74 1.91 20.51 31.49
N ASN A 75 0.64 20.44 31.91
CA ASN A 75 0.20 20.77 33.25
C ASN A 75 0.03 19.45 34.02
N CYS A 76 1.10 18.66 34.10
CA CYS A 76 1.23 17.68 35.17
C CYS A 76 1.59 18.48 36.44
N PRO A 77 0.70 18.63 37.44
CA PRO A 77 1.09 19.21 38.70
C PRO A 77 1.96 18.18 39.44
N ILE A 78 3.27 18.22 39.20
CA ILE A 78 4.28 17.43 39.94
C ILE A 78 4.32 17.83 41.44
N GLY A 79 3.52 18.81 41.87
CA GLY A 79 3.44 19.28 43.26
C GLY A 79 2.59 18.46 44.25
N ARG A 80 2.01 17.30 43.88
CA ARG A 80 1.15 16.50 44.80
C ARG A 80 1.74 15.19 45.33
N LEU A 81 2.99 14.86 45.02
CA LEU A 81 3.64 13.62 45.47
C LEU A 81 4.77 13.82 46.51
N LEU A 82 4.78 14.96 47.21
CA LEU A 82 5.64 15.17 48.38
C LEU A 82 4.80 15.69 49.56
N LEU A 83 4.05 14.78 50.18
CA LEU A 83 3.59 14.86 51.58
C LEU A 83 3.71 13.48 52.21
#